data_AF-A0A3E2BLL4-F1
#
_entry.id   AF-A0A3E2BLL4-F1
#
_cell.length_a   1.000
_cell.length_b   1.000
_cell.length_c   1.000
_cell.angle_alpha   90.00
_cell.angle_beta   90.00
_cell.angle_gamma   90.00
#
_symmetry.space_group_name_H-M   'P 1'
#
loop_
_entity.id
_entity.type
_entity.pdbx_description
1 polymer ?
#
loop_
_entity_poly.entity_id
_entity_poly.type
_entity_poly.pdbx_seq_one_letter_code
_entity_poly.pdbx_strand_id
1 'polypeptide(L)'
;MENIRAEKYFLSPVSRKLVEIIEKSAPELTQAYLLDIKKHPNMPTYQSFPEKEVYDRAYLVFSQLGRWISYELDSDAMKKYWIELGKKRRQEGFALPEIFLSLCLIRKELWTKIQAEGLLDNALDLYQALELYNRIVTFFDRALYYAIIGYHS
;
A
#
# COMPACT_ATOMS: atom_id res chain seq x y z
N MET A 1 -2.31 -29.28 12.48
CA MET A 1 -1.61 -27.98 12.39
C MET A 1 -1.95 -27.18 11.13
N GLU A 2 -2.65 -27.74 10.13
CA GLU A 2 -3.11 -26.99 8.94
C GLU A 2 -4.27 -26.01 9.22
N ASN A 3 -5.11 -26.28 10.22
CA ASN A 3 -6.32 -25.48 10.47
C ASN A 3 -6.05 -24.08 11.06
N ILE A 4 -4.91 -23.87 11.73
CA ILE A 4 -4.55 -22.57 12.34
C ILE A 4 -4.05 -21.57 11.28
N ARG A 5 -3.53 -22.05 10.14
CA ARG A 5 -3.11 -21.18 9.04
C ARG A 5 -4.30 -20.60 8.30
N ALA A 6 -5.37 -21.36 8.08
CA ALA A 6 -6.52 -20.91 7.30
C ALA A 6 -7.33 -19.78 7.97
N GLU A 7 -7.47 -19.79 9.30
CA GLU A 7 -8.16 -18.72 10.05
C GLU A 7 -7.41 -17.39 10.02
N LYS A 8 -6.09 -17.40 9.84
CA LYS A 8 -5.23 -16.20 9.91
C LYS A 8 -5.34 -15.26 8.70
N TYR A 9 -6.01 -15.70 7.63
CA TYR A 9 -6.08 -14.98 6.35
C TYR A 9 -7.44 -14.33 6.08
N PHE A 10 -8.50 -14.66 6.82
CA PHE A 10 -9.81 -14.03 6.63
C PHE A 10 -9.88 -12.64 7.24
N LEU A 11 -10.23 -11.64 6.43
CA LEU A 11 -10.61 -10.32 6.92
C LEU A 11 -11.90 -10.44 7.74
N SER A 12 -11.92 -9.80 8.91
CA SER A 12 -13.16 -9.58 9.66
C SER A 12 -14.19 -8.83 8.79
N PRO A 13 -15.49 -8.87 9.11
CA PRO A 13 -16.51 -8.13 8.35
C PRO A 13 -16.19 -6.62 8.25
N VAL A 14 -15.70 -6.02 9.33
CA VAL A 14 -15.29 -4.61 9.34
C VAL A 14 -14.05 -4.39 8.47
N SER A 15 -13.05 -5.28 8.57
CA SER A 15 -11.84 -5.21 7.76
C SER A 15 -12.16 -5.33 6.26
N ARG A 16 -13.11 -6.20 5.89
CA ARG A 16 -13.58 -6.35 4.51
C ARG A 16 -14.30 -5.10 4.02
N LYS A 17 -15.22 -4.56 4.82
CA LYS A 17 -15.90 -3.30 4.50
C LYS A 17 -14.91 -2.15 4.28
N LEU A 18 -13.89 -2.05 5.13
CA LEU A 18 -12.83 -1.06 5.02
C LEU A 18 -12.03 -1.20 3.72
N VAL A 19 -11.65 -2.43 3.37
CA VAL A 19 -10.99 -2.73 2.09
C VAL A 19 -11.86 -2.29 0.92
N GLU A 20 -13.14 -2.65 0.91
CA GLU A 20 -14.06 -2.27 -0.17
C GLU A 20 -14.20 -0.74 -0.29
N ILE A 21 -14.23 -0.02 0.84
CA ILE A 21 -14.28 1.45 0.85
C ILE A 21 -12.99 2.02 0.26
N ILE A 22 -11.83 1.51 0.64
CA ILE A 22 -10.54 1.96 0.13
C ILE A 22 -10.44 1.71 -1.38
N GLU A 23 -10.81 0.51 -1.85
CA GLU A 23 -10.77 0.15 -3.27
C GLU A 23 -11.73 1.02 -4.10
N LYS A 24 -12.94 1.29 -3.59
CA LYS A 24 -13.89 2.24 -4.22
C LYS A 24 -13.36 3.67 -4.25
N SER A 25 -12.55 4.04 -3.26
CA SER A 25 -11.94 5.37 -3.14
C SER A 25 -10.57 5.45 -3.81
N ALA A 26 -10.13 4.42 -4.53
CA ALA A 26 -8.82 4.39 -5.18
C ALA A 26 -8.55 5.61 -6.09
N PRO A 27 -9.52 6.13 -6.88
CA PRO A 27 -9.30 7.36 -7.65
C PRO A 27 -8.99 8.57 -6.76
N GLU A 28 -9.78 8.77 -5.70
CA GLU A 28 -9.61 9.86 -4.73
C GLU A 28 -8.25 9.78 -4.03
N LEU A 29 -7.89 8.60 -3.52
CA LEU A 29 -6.63 8.34 -2.84
C LEU A 29 -5.42 8.57 -3.75
N THR A 30 -5.54 8.16 -5.02
CA THR A 30 -4.49 8.38 -6.01
C THR A 30 -4.28 9.87 -6.27
N GLN A 31 -5.35 10.65 -6.34
CA GLN A 31 -5.24 12.10 -6.51
C GLN A 31 -4.61 12.78 -5.30
N ALA A 32 -5.00 12.38 -4.08
CA ALA A 32 -4.39 12.90 -2.85
C ALA A 32 -2.88 12.59 -2.79
N TYR A 33 -2.50 11.35 -3.14
CA TYR A 33 -1.12 10.93 -3.26
C TYR A 33 -0.31 11.75 -4.29
N LEU A 34 -0.88 12.06 -5.46
CA LEU A 34 -0.22 12.90 -6.46
C LEU A 34 0.00 14.34 -5.96
N LEU A 35 -0.97 14.89 -5.24
CA LEU A 35 -0.84 16.21 -4.63
C LEU A 35 0.29 16.24 -3.60
N ASP A 36 0.43 15.18 -2.81
CA ASP A 36 1.52 15.02 -1.87
C ASP A 36 2.88 14.94 -2.57
N ILE A 37 3.00 14.14 -3.64
CA ILE A 37 4.22 14.09 -4.46
C ILE A 37 4.62 15.47 -4.97
N LYS A 38 3.66 16.20 -5.56
CA LYS A 38 3.91 17.53 -6.15
C LYS A 38 4.45 18.54 -5.13
N LYS A 39 4.12 18.37 -3.85
CA LYS A 39 4.55 19.25 -2.75
C LYS A 39 5.79 18.76 -2.02
N HIS A 40 6.19 17.50 -2.21
CA HIS A 40 7.24 16.88 -1.39
C HIS A 40 8.65 17.23 -1.92
N PRO A 41 9.51 17.91 -1.14
CA PRO A 41 10.80 18.41 -1.63
C PRO A 41 11.77 17.30 -2.06
N ASN A 42 11.62 16.10 -1.50
CA ASN A 42 12.49 14.94 -1.79
C ASN A 42 11.88 13.96 -2.80
N MET A 43 11.05 14.43 -3.74
CA MET A 43 10.43 13.60 -4.79
C MET A 43 10.70 14.10 -6.22
N PRO A 44 11.91 14.57 -6.56
CA PRO A 44 12.16 15.23 -7.86
C PRO A 44 11.95 14.30 -9.07
N THR A 45 12.32 13.02 -8.97
CA THR A 45 12.12 12.06 -10.07
C THR A 45 10.64 11.80 -10.26
N TYR A 46 9.91 11.55 -9.17
CA TYR A 46 8.44 11.37 -9.23
C TYR A 46 7.71 12.60 -9.76
N GLN A 47 8.16 13.82 -9.44
CA GLN A 47 7.58 15.08 -9.94
C GLN A 47 7.82 15.30 -11.43
N SER A 48 8.98 14.87 -11.94
CA SER A 48 9.35 15.00 -13.36
C SER A 48 8.85 13.85 -14.24
N PHE A 49 8.43 12.73 -13.64
CA PHE A 49 7.93 11.56 -14.35
C PHE A 49 6.53 11.82 -14.93
N PRO A 50 6.13 11.14 -16.03
CA PRO A 50 4.77 11.28 -16.56
C PRO A 50 3.69 11.04 -15.49
N GLU A 51 2.87 12.06 -15.23
CA GLU A 51 1.88 12.04 -14.14
C GLU A 51 0.92 10.85 -14.26
N LYS A 52 0.49 10.51 -15.49
CA LYS A 52 -0.36 9.35 -15.76
C LYS A 52 0.27 8.03 -15.29
N GLU A 53 1.58 7.86 -15.50
CA GLU A 53 2.28 6.66 -15.03
C GLU A 53 2.30 6.60 -13.51
N VAL A 54 2.62 7.72 -12.85
CA VAL A 54 2.62 7.81 -11.38
C VAL A 54 1.22 7.52 -10.82
N TYR A 55 0.17 8.05 -11.46
CA TYR A 55 -1.22 7.76 -11.16
C TYR A 55 -1.51 6.26 -11.27
N ASP A 56 -1.29 5.66 -12.43
CA ASP A 56 -1.65 4.26 -12.70
C ASP A 56 -0.96 3.30 -11.72
N ARG A 57 0.30 3.60 -11.36
CA ARG A 57 1.09 2.83 -10.39
C ARG A 57 0.48 2.88 -8.98
N ALA A 58 0.09 4.07 -8.50
CA ALA A 58 -0.51 4.21 -7.17
C ALA A 58 -1.95 3.69 -7.15
N TYR A 59 -2.73 3.96 -8.20
CA TYR A 59 -4.09 3.43 -8.37
C TYR A 59 -4.11 1.91 -8.28
N LEU A 60 -3.14 1.22 -8.90
CA LEU A 60 -3.02 -0.24 -8.80
C LEU A 60 -2.86 -0.73 -7.35
N VAL A 61 -2.08 -0.02 -6.54
CA VAL A 61 -1.87 -0.39 -5.12
C VAL A 61 -3.16 -0.22 -4.32
N PHE A 62 -3.86 0.91 -4.50
CA PHE A 62 -5.13 1.17 -3.80
C PHE A 62 -6.25 0.22 -4.25
N SER A 63 -6.42 0.01 -5.55
CA SER A 63 -7.50 -0.80 -6.13
C SER A 63 -7.32 -2.31 -5.93
N GLN A 64 -6.10 -2.77 -5.63
CA GLN A 64 -5.82 -4.18 -5.33
C GLN A 64 -5.46 -4.42 -3.87
N LEU A 65 -5.69 -3.45 -2.98
CA LEU A 65 -5.27 -3.55 -1.58
C LEU A 65 -5.81 -4.83 -0.91
N GLY A 66 -7.08 -5.18 -1.15
CA GLY A 66 -7.72 -6.36 -0.58
C GLY A 66 -6.99 -7.64 -0.95
N ARG A 67 -6.53 -7.76 -2.20
CA ARG A 67 -5.73 -8.90 -2.66
C ARG A 67 -4.43 -9.01 -1.87
N TRP A 68 -3.72 -7.88 -1.71
CA TRP A 68 -2.42 -7.83 -1.05
C TRP A 68 -2.46 -8.19 0.43
N ILE A 69 -3.47 -7.70 1.16
CA ILE A 69 -3.53 -7.86 2.63
C ILE A 69 -4.32 -9.09 3.10
N SER A 70 -5.08 -9.74 2.21
CA SER A 70 -5.88 -10.93 2.56
C SER A 70 -5.11 -12.23 2.36
N TYR A 71 -4.48 -12.40 1.20
CA TYR A 71 -3.97 -13.70 0.76
C TYR A 71 -2.47 -13.70 0.42
N GLU A 72 -1.86 -12.53 0.21
CA GLU A 72 -0.52 -12.44 -0.39
C GLU A 72 0.58 -11.91 0.54
N LEU A 73 0.30 -11.69 1.83
CA LEU A 73 1.28 -11.15 2.78
C LEU A 73 2.63 -11.89 2.77
N ASP A 74 2.63 -13.21 2.55
CA ASP A 74 3.82 -14.08 2.54
C ASP A 74 3.99 -14.85 1.20
N SER A 75 3.36 -14.42 0.11
CA SER A 75 3.42 -15.17 -1.14
C SER A 75 4.72 -14.93 -1.92
N ASP A 76 5.20 -15.97 -2.61
CA ASP A 76 6.30 -15.81 -3.58
C ASP A 76 5.95 -14.82 -4.69
N ALA A 77 4.66 -14.68 -5.01
CA ALA A 77 4.19 -13.71 -6.00
C ALA A 77 4.42 -12.26 -5.53
N MET A 78 4.09 -11.96 -4.27
CA MET A 78 4.32 -10.64 -3.66
C MET A 78 5.81 -10.31 -3.64
N LYS A 79 6.64 -11.25 -3.19
CA LYS A 79 8.10 -11.11 -3.22
C LYS A 79 8.62 -10.79 -4.63
N LYS A 80 8.24 -11.59 -5.63
CA LYS A 80 8.67 -11.40 -7.02
C LYS A 80 8.22 -10.03 -7.55
N TYR A 81 6.96 -9.67 -7.32
CA TYR A 81 6.42 -8.39 -7.77
C TYR A 81 7.23 -7.20 -7.25
N TRP A 82 7.48 -7.14 -5.94
CA TRP A 82 8.20 -6.02 -5.33
C TRP A 82 9.69 -6.00 -5.67
N ILE A 83 10.34 -7.15 -5.84
CA ILE A 83 11.70 -7.23 -6.38
C ILE A 83 11.76 -6.65 -7.79
N GLU A 84 10.87 -7.06 -8.69
CA GLU A 84 10.84 -6.54 -10.06
C GLU A 84 10.49 -5.05 -10.10
N LEU A 85 9.64 -4.58 -9.19
CA LEU A 85 9.38 -3.15 -9.04
C LEU A 85 10.65 -2.38 -8.67
N GLY A 86 11.42 -2.86 -7.70
CA GLY A 86 12.68 -2.25 -7.28
C GLY A 86 13.69 -2.14 -8.43
N LYS A 87 13.88 -3.24 -9.18
CA LYS A 87 14.73 -3.27 -10.38
C LYS A 87 14.28 -2.25 -11.42
N LYS A 88 12.98 -2.27 -11.75
CA LYS A 88 12.40 -1.38 -12.75
C LYS A 88 12.57 0.08 -12.36
N ARG A 89 12.35 0.44 -11.10
CA ARG A 89 12.51 1.82 -10.63
C ARG A 89 13.96 2.30 -10.72
N ARG A 90 14.93 1.45 -10.41
CA ARG A 90 16.35 1.77 -10.63
C ARG A 90 16.66 2.01 -12.11
N GLN A 91 16.17 1.14 -12.99
CA GLN A 91 16.35 1.27 -14.44
C GLN A 91 15.70 2.54 -15.00
N GLU A 92 14.57 2.95 -14.43
CA GLU A 92 13.87 4.20 -14.75
C GLU A 92 14.54 5.45 -14.15
N GLY A 93 15.58 5.30 -13.32
CA GLY A 93 16.35 6.41 -12.75
C GLY A 93 15.85 6.95 -11.41
N PHE A 94 14.88 6.30 -10.76
CA PHE A 94 14.41 6.71 -9.44
C PHE A 94 15.47 6.45 -8.37
N ALA A 95 15.65 7.39 -7.44
CA ALA A 95 16.48 7.14 -6.27
C ALA A 95 15.72 6.26 -5.25
N LEU A 96 16.45 5.36 -4.56
CA LEU A 96 15.86 4.50 -3.53
C LEU A 96 15.09 5.27 -2.43
N PRO A 97 15.57 6.42 -1.92
CA PRO A 97 14.81 7.21 -0.95
C PRO A 97 13.45 7.69 -1.48
N GLU A 98 13.33 7.98 -2.78
CA GLU A 98 12.05 8.39 -3.37
C GLU A 98 11.06 7.22 -3.43
N ILE A 99 11.53 6.00 -3.73
CA ILE A 99 10.70 4.79 -3.70
C ILE A 99 10.19 4.54 -2.28
N PHE A 100 11.06 4.68 -1.28
CA PHE A 100 10.69 4.58 0.13
C PHE A 100 9.61 5.61 0.51
N LEU A 101 9.83 6.88 0.16
CA LEU A 101 8.89 7.96 0.45
C LEU A 101 7.55 7.76 -0.26
N SER A 102 7.56 7.34 -1.52
CA SER A 102 6.36 6.99 -2.29
C SER A 102 5.50 5.96 -1.56
N LEU A 103 6.10 4.87 -1.06
CA LEU A 103 5.37 3.86 -0.29
C LEU A 103 4.84 4.40 1.06
N CYS A 104 5.61 5.27 1.72
CA CYS A 104 5.16 5.93 2.94
C CYS A 104 3.95 6.84 2.71
N LEU A 105 3.93 7.59 1.60
CA LEU A 105 2.80 8.46 1.23
C LEU A 105 1.55 7.63 0.91
N ILE A 106 1.68 6.52 0.18
CA ILE A 106 0.53 5.62 -0.06
C ILE A 106 -0.04 5.11 1.28
N ARG A 107 0.82 4.65 2.20
CA ARG A 107 0.38 4.18 3.52
C ARG A 107 -0.30 5.29 4.34
N LYS A 108 0.19 6.53 4.25
CA LYS A 108 -0.43 7.70 4.89
C LYS A 108 -1.84 7.91 4.37
N GLU A 109 -2.05 7.94 3.04
CA GLU A 109 -3.37 8.14 2.45
C GLU A 109 -4.37 7.05 2.84
N LEU A 110 -3.92 5.78 2.91
CA LEU A 110 -4.74 4.69 3.44
C LEU A 110 -5.19 4.95 4.88
N TRP A 111 -4.26 5.36 5.75
CA TRP A 111 -4.57 5.62 7.14
C TRP A 111 -5.53 6.79 7.30
N THR A 112 -5.30 7.89 6.58
CA THR A 112 -6.19 9.05 6.57
C THR A 112 -7.61 8.67 6.14
N LYS A 113 -7.76 7.80 5.14
CA LYS A 113 -9.06 7.30 4.72
C LYS A 113 -9.74 6.44 5.77
N ILE A 114 -9.01 5.52 6.40
CA ILE A 114 -9.55 4.68 7.48
C ILE A 114 -10.07 5.54 8.64
N GLN A 115 -9.36 6.62 9.00
CA GLN A 115 -9.80 7.56 10.02
C GLN A 115 -11.07 8.33 9.64
N ALA A 116 -11.20 8.73 8.37
CA ALA A 116 -12.32 9.54 7.88
C ALA A 116 -13.66 8.78 7.84
N GLU A 117 -13.64 7.44 7.76
CA GLU A 117 -14.84 6.62 7.62
C GLU A 117 -15.62 6.39 8.94
N GLY A 118 -15.25 7.07 10.04
CA GLY A 118 -16.02 7.05 11.29
C GLY A 118 -16.03 5.70 12.01
N LEU A 119 -15.23 4.71 11.58
CA LEU A 119 -15.18 3.38 12.18
C LEU A 119 -14.45 3.33 13.54
N LEU A 120 -14.25 4.49 14.15
CA LEU A 120 -13.70 4.65 15.50
C LEU A 120 -14.82 4.96 16.52
N ASP A 121 -16.09 4.87 16.10
CA ASP A 121 -17.27 5.24 16.91
C ASP A 121 -17.55 4.26 18.07
N ASN A 122 -17.06 3.02 18.00
CA ASN A 122 -17.11 2.07 19.11
C ASN A 122 -15.83 1.23 19.22
N ALA A 123 -15.61 0.65 20.41
CA ALA A 123 -14.39 -0.08 20.73
C ALA A 123 -14.14 -1.29 19.80
N LEU A 124 -15.19 -2.01 19.39
CA LEU A 124 -15.06 -3.19 18.54
C LEU A 124 -14.63 -2.83 17.11
N ASP A 125 -15.18 -1.75 16.55
CA ASP A 125 -14.79 -1.26 15.23
C ASP A 125 -13.38 -0.69 15.26
N LEU A 126 -12.99 0.01 16.35
CA LEU A 126 -11.62 0.46 16.58
C LEU A 126 -10.63 -0.73 16.61
N TYR A 127 -10.91 -1.78 17.37
CA TYR A 127 -10.05 -2.97 17.43
C TYR A 127 -9.85 -3.62 16.06
N GLN A 128 -10.92 -3.74 15.27
CA GLN A 128 -10.84 -4.33 13.93
C GLN A 128 -10.12 -3.41 12.93
N ALA A 129 -10.31 -2.09 13.04
CA ALA A 129 -9.55 -1.12 12.24
C ALA A 129 -8.05 -1.19 12.55
N LEU A 130 -7.68 -1.37 13.82
CA LEU A 130 -6.28 -1.56 14.22
C LEU A 130 -5.70 -2.89 13.70
N GLU A 131 -6.48 -3.97 13.69
CA GLU A 131 -6.05 -5.25 13.11
C GLU A 131 -5.77 -5.10 11.61
N LEU A 132 -6.67 -4.46 10.87
CA LEU A 132 -6.47 -4.14 9.47
C LEU A 132 -5.22 -3.27 9.26
N TYR A 133 -5.06 -2.24 10.07
CA TYR A 133 -3.91 -1.34 9.97
C TYR A 133 -2.58 -2.07 10.20
N ASN A 134 -2.52 -2.98 11.18
CA ASN A 134 -1.34 -3.81 11.41
C ASN A 134 -1.01 -4.70 10.19
N ARG A 135 -2.02 -5.23 9.49
CA ARG A 135 -1.82 -5.98 8.23
C ARG A 135 -1.29 -5.08 7.12
N ILE A 136 -1.81 -3.85 7.00
CA ILE A 136 -1.34 -2.85 6.04
C ILE A 136 0.14 -2.51 6.33
N VAL A 137 0.51 -2.21 7.57
CA VAL A 137 1.90 -1.90 7.95
C VAL A 137 2.82 -3.06 7.57
N THR A 138 2.45 -4.29 7.97
CA THR A 138 3.24 -5.50 7.66
C THR A 138 3.42 -5.68 6.15
N PHE A 139 2.37 -5.43 5.35
CA PHE A 139 2.45 -5.47 3.90
C PHE A 139 3.46 -4.46 3.35
N PHE A 140 3.37 -3.20 3.75
CA PHE A 140 4.26 -2.13 3.25
C PHE A 140 5.71 -2.33 3.66
N ASP A 141 5.96 -2.83 4.88
CA ASP A 141 7.34 -3.11 5.34
C ASP A 141 7.98 -4.22 4.50
N ARG A 142 7.22 -5.27 4.16
CA ARG A 142 7.67 -6.34 3.27
C ARG A 142 7.85 -5.86 1.83
N ALA A 143 6.89 -5.07 1.32
CA ALA A 143 6.95 -4.49 -0.01
C ALA A 143 8.23 -3.66 -0.18
N LEU A 144 8.52 -2.81 0.81
CA LEU A 144 9.72 -2.01 0.85
C LEU A 144 10.99 -2.87 0.92
N TYR A 145 11.04 -3.86 1.81
CA TYR A 145 12.18 -4.76 1.93
C TYR A 145 12.53 -5.44 0.59
N TYR A 146 11.53 -5.98 -0.09
CA TYR A 146 11.72 -6.64 -1.38
C TYR A 146 12.04 -5.65 -2.51
N ALA A 147 11.45 -4.44 -2.49
CA ALA A 147 11.81 -3.38 -3.42
C ALA A 147 13.27 -2.94 -3.26
N ILE A 148 13.78 -2.85 -2.02
CA ILE A 148 15.20 -2.56 -1.75
C ILE A 148 16.10 -3.67 -2.32
N ILE A 149 15.75 -4.94 -2.09
CA ILE A 149 16.49 -6.08 -2.68
C ILE A 149 16.54 -5.96 -4.19
N GLY A 150 15.39 -5.74 -4.83
CA GLY A 150 15.31 -5.58 -6.27
C GLY A 150 16.11 -4.39 -6.79
N TYR A 151 16.06 -3.27 -6.08
CA TYR A 151 16.83 -2.07 -6.42
C TYR A 151 18.34 -2.35 -6.45
N HIS A 152 18.86 -3.13 -5.51
CA HIS A 152 20.29 -3.45 -5.45
C HIS A 152 20.73 -4.64 -6.29
N SER A 153 19.79 -5.36 -6.94
CA SER A 153 20.10 -6.47 -7.83
C SER A 153 20.54 -6.06 -9.24
#